data_AF-K9V0D5-F1
#
_entry.id   AF-K9V0D5-F1
#
_cell.length_a   1.000
_cell.length_b   1.000
_cell.length_c   1.000
_cell.angle_alpha   90.00
_cell.angle_beta   90.00
_cell.angle_gamma   90.00
#
_symmetry.space_group_name_H-M   'P 1'
#
loop_
_entity.id
_entity.type
_entity.pdbx_description
1 polymer ?
#
loop_
_entity_poly.entity_id
_entity_poly.type
_entity_poly.pdbx_seq_one_letter_code
_entity_poly.pdbx_strand_id
1 'polypeptide(L)' 'MNYNQFLYFDVPTKKPRTTIYLEPELMEALEERAKQEKRTVSNMCNLLLEQAMSEWLKQKEK' A
#
# COMPACT_ATOMS: atom_id res chain seq x y z
N MET A 1 26.49 3.81 2.03
CA MET A 1 25.78 2.67 2.63
C MET A 1 24.62 2.33 1.72
N ASN A 2 24.62 1.12 1.14
CA ASN A 2 23.70 0.72 0.07
C ASN A 2 22.60 -0.17 0.69
N TYR A 3 21.49 0.45 1.08
CA TYR A 3 20.34 -0.26 1.65
C TYR A 3 19.41 -0.78 0.54
N ASN A 4 19.96 -1.54 -0.41
CA ASN A 4 19.18 -2.29 -1.38
C ASN A 4 19.12 -3.76 -0.97
N GLN A 5 18.26 -4.06 -0.01
CA GLN A 5 17.85 -5.44 0.23
C GLN A 5 16.38 -5.48 0.67
N PHE A 6 15.51 -4.99 -0.20
CA PHE A 6 14.10 -5.35 -0.14
C PHE A 6 13.99 -6.85 -0.42
N LEU A 7 13.86 -7.63 0.65
CA LEU A 7 13.52 -9.04 0.60
C LEU A 7 12.13 -9.17 -0.02
N TYR A 8 12.09 -9.31 -1.34
CA TYR A 8 10.91 -9.72 -2.09
C TYR A 8 10.62 -11.18 -1.74
N PHE A 9 9.81 -11.39 -0.70
CA PHE A 9 9.11 -12.65 -0.55
C PHE A 9 8.17 -12.78 -1.75
N ASP A 10 8.55 -13.63 -2.70
CA ASP A 10 7.75 -13.97 -3.87
C ASP A 10 6.58 -14.85 -3.42
N VAL A 11 5.58 -14.20 -2.81
CA VAL A 11 4.29 -14.84 -2.55
C VAL A 11 3.56 -14.84 -3.89
N PRO A 12 3.27 -16.02 -4.49
CA PRO A 12 2.64 -16.08 -5.79
C PRO A 12 1.24 -15.47 -5.71
N THR A 13 1.15 -14.20 -6.09
CA THR A 13 -0.09 -13.45 -6.16
C THR A 13 -0.48 -13.27 -7.61
N LYS A 14 -1.76 -13.49 -7.91
CA LYS A 14 -2.34 -13.20 -9.24
C LYS A 14 -2.51 -11.68 -9.47
N LYS A 15 -2.31 -10.86 -8.44
CA LYS A 15 -2.47 -9.41 -8.53
C LYS A 15 -1.26 -8.80 -9.27
N PRO A 16 -1.49 -7.87 -10.22
CA PRO A 16 -0.41 -7.19 -10.91
C PRO A 16 0.44 -6.41 -9.90
N ARG A 17 1.74 -6.38 -10.12
CA ARG A 17 2.67 -5.59 -9.31
C ARG A 17 2.69 -4.16 -9.82
N THR A 18 2.52 -3.21 -8.90
CA THR A 18 2.54 -1.78 -9.20
C THR A 18 3.61 -1.11 -8.34
N THR A 19 4.35 -0.19 -8.94
CA THR A 19 5.29 0.68 -8.22
C THR A 19 4.65 2.06 -8.08
N ILE A 20 4.68 2.60 -6.87
CA ILE A 20 4.20 3.95 -6.56
C ILE A 20 5.36 4.77 -5.99
N TYR A 21 5.41 6.05 -6.34
CA TYR A 21 6.36 7.00 -5.79
C TYR A 21 5.61 7.87 -4.78
N LEU A 22 6.15 7.99 -3.57
CA LEU A 22 5.55 8.74 -2.46
C LEU A 22 6.60 9.69 -1.90
N GLU A 23 6.14 10.82 -1.37
CA GLU A 23 6.97 11.68 -0.54
C GLU A 23 7.44 10.91 0.71
N PRO A 24 8.65 11.18 1.23
CA PRO A 24 9.21 10.45 2.37
C PRO A 24 8.29 10.46 3.61
N GLU A 25 7.72 11.62 3.91
CA GLU A 25 6.82 11.83 5.05
C GLU A 25 5.57 10.93 4.98
N LEU A 26 5.05 10.73 3.76
CA LEU A 26 3.89 9.88 3.53
C LEU A 26 4.23 8.40 3.65
N MET A 27 5.44 8.00 3.22
CA MET A 27 5.93 6.64 3.42
C MET A 27 6.09 6.32 4.91
N GLU A 28 6.66 7.24 5.69
CA GLU A 28 6.82 7.07 7.15
C GLU A 28 5.46 6.91 7.85
N ALA A 29 4.50 7.80 7.55
CA ALA A 29 3.15 7.70 8.11
C ALA A 29 2.45 6.39 7.74
N LEU A 30 2.65 5.90 6.51
CA LEU A 30 2.11 4.64 6.03
C LEU A 30 2.71 3.44 6.78
N GLU A 31 4.04 3.42 6.97
CA GLU A 31 4.75 2.38 7.73
C GLU A 31 4.31 2.36 9.20
N GLU A 32 4.18 3.52 9.82
CA GLU A 32 3.73 3.63 11.21
C GLU A 32 2.32 3.06 11.38
N ARG A 33 1.38 3.47 10.52
CA ARG A 33 0.01 2.96 10.57
C ARG A 33 -0.05 1.45 10.33
N ALA A 34 0.72 0.95 9.36
CA ALA A 34 0.79 -0.49 9.08
C ALA A 34 1.29 -1.27 10.31
N LYS A 35 2.30 -0.74 11.01
CA LYS A 35 2.81 -1.31 12.27
C LYS A 35 1.76 -1.31 13.38
N GLN A 36 1.08 -0.18 13.59
CA GLN A 36 0.03 -0.05 14.61
C GLN A 36 -1.11 -1.06 14.38
N GLU A 37 -1.52 -1.24 13.12
CA GLU A 37 -2.59 -2.18 12.74
C GLU A 37 -2.12 -3.63 12.55
N LYS A 38 -0.83 -3.93 12.79
CA LYS A 38 -0.20 -5.26 12.61
C LYS A 38 -0.40 -5.83 11.19
N ARG A 39 -0.20 -4.99 10.17
CA ARG A 39 -0.32 -5.33 8.74
C ARG A 39 0.99 -5.03 8.00
N THR A 40 1.16 -5.63 6.84
CA THR A 40 2.23 -5.24 5.92
C THR A 40 1.88 -3.91 5.23
N VAL A 41 2.90 -3.16 4.80
CA VAL A 41 2.72 -1.92 4.03
C VAL A 41 1.90 -2.18 2.76
N SER A 42 2.17 -3.28 2.04
CA SER A 42 1.40 -3.68 0.86
C SER A 42 -0.09 -3.90 1.15
N ASN A 43 -0.42 -4.57 2.26
CA ASN A 43 -1.82 -4.76 2.66
C ASN A 43 -2.47 -3.44 3.07
N MET A 44 -1.72 -2.54 3.71
CA MET A 44 -2.21 -1.20 4.05
C MET A 44 -2.53 -0.39 2.79
N CYS A 45 -1.63 -0.37 1.81
CA CYS A 45 -1.88 0.29 0.52
C CYS A 45 -3.14 -0.24 -0.16
N ASN A 46 -3.29 -1.58 -0.23
CA ASN A 46 -4.46 -2.19 -0.84
C ASN A 46 -5.76 -1.77 -0.13
N LEU A 47 -5.78 -1.80 1.20
CA LEU A 47 -6.96 -1.41 1.98
C LEU A 47 -7.35 0.06 1.73
N LEU A 48 -6.39 0.97 1.78
CA LEU A 48 -6.64 2.39 1.59
C LEU A 48 -7.11 2.70 0.16
N LEU A 49 -6.50 2.07 -0.84
CA LEU A 49 -6.93 2.19 -2.23
C LEU A 49 -8.34 1.64 -2.45
N GLU A 50 -8.65 0.46 -1.90
CA GLU A 50 -9.99 -0.15 -2.00
C GLU A 50 -11.06 0.74 -1.35
N GLN A 51 -10.77 1.34 -0.20
CA GLN A 51 -11.66 2.28 0.48
C GLN A 51 -11.92 3.52 -0.37
N ALA A 52 -10.87 4.20 -0.84
CA ALA A 52 -10.99 5.40 -1.66
C ALA A 52 -11.76 5.14 -2.96
N MET A 53 -11.48 4.01 -3.63
CA MET A 53 -12.16 3.64 -4.87
C MET A 53 -13.62 3.26 -4.64
N SER A 54 -13.95 2.59 -3.54
CA SER A 54 -15.34 2.28 -3.19
C SER A 54 -16.17 3.55 -2.99
N GLU A 55 -15.61 4.55 -2.32
CA GLU A 55 -16.27 5.85 -2.13
C GLU A 55 -16.48 6.58 -3.45
N TRP A 56 -15.47 6.60 -4.33
CA TRP A 56 -15.58 7.22 -5.65
C TRP A 56 -16.62 6.53 -6.54
N LEU A 57 -16.65 5.20 -6.56
CA LEU A 57 -17.63 4.44 -7.34
C LEU A 57 -19.07 4.72 -6.90
N LYS A 58 -19.31 4.82 -5.59
CA LYS A 58 -20.63 5.19 -5.04
C LYS A 58 -21.08 6.60 -5.46
N GLN A 59 -20.14 7.52 -5.67
CA GLN A 59 -20.45 8.87 -6.15
C GLN A 59 -20.74 8.88 -7.64
N LYS A 60 -20.04 8.05 -8.43
CA LYS A 60 -20.22 7.94 -9.88
C LYS A 60 -21.58 7.36 -10.29
N GLU A 61 -22.16 6.49 -9.47
CA GLU A 61 -23.46 5.86 -9.72
C GLU A 61 -24.67 6.75 -9.37
N LYS A 62 -24.43 7.93 -8.76
CA LYS A 62 -25.46 8.96 -8.51
C LYS A 62 -25.53 9.96 -9.65
#